data_AF-J3JTW5-F1
#
_entry.id   AF-J3JTW5-F1
#
_cell.length_a   1.000
_cell.length_b   1.000
_cell.length_c   1.000
_cell.angle_alpha   90.00
_cell.angle_beta   90.00
_cell.angle_gamma   90.00
#
_symmetry.space_group_name_H-M   'P 1'
#
loop_
_entity.id
_entity.type
_entity.pdbx_description
1 polymer ?
#
loop_
_entity_poly.entity_id
_entity_poly.type
_entity_poly.pdbx_seq_one_letter_code
_entity_poly.pdbx_strand_id
1 'polypeptide(L)'
;MLIEKYYEFDDDVVRELLGKKLSSKNRKDLDEVSEKTGKPLKSCRRQFDNIKRVYKMVEEIPGSIMENIKSSFYVSDDLARKYASIVFLAAIRFETSKKKLNTMTFPAWKRCCEAIMVQWTYKLTGPEYYDTEMDKEFLLELRELKVLLDREKEHKQLVCITLKPMLLQKSYLELDANFRKYTGAIITLAATLHRSRDMKNLFVEFSLILDLFRTGNWTSHDLQQFFNAYSSCAGELDVLRNDSGLKSCWEKFMSVVGVCMVVMYSPP
;
A
#
# COMPACT_ATOMS: atom_id res chain seq x y z
N MET A 1 -17.49 5.01 24.12
CA MET A 1 -18.66 5.91 24.09
C MET A 1 -19.69 5.40 23.09
N LEU A 2 -20.97 5.84 23.16
CA LEU A 2 -22.02 5.39 22.23
C LEU A 2 -21.71 5.76 20.76
N ILE A 3 -21.11 6.93 20.53
CA ILE A 3 -20.68 7.39 19.20
C ILE A 3 -19.64 6.44 18.61
N GLU A 4 -18.61 6.07 19.38
CA GLU A 4 -17.57 5.11 18.97
C GLU A 4 -18.21 3.81 18.46
N LYS A 5 -19.05 3.18 19.28
CA LYS A 5 -19.76 1.93 18.90
C LYS A 5 -20.65 2.11 17.68
N TYR A 6 -21.24 3.29 17.51
CA TYR A 6 -22.07 3.59 16.35
C TYR A 6 -21.25 3.72 15.06
N TYR A 7 -20.01 4.20 15.12
CA TYR A 7 -19.10 4.31 13.98
C TYR A 7 -18.18 3.11 13.80
N GLU A 8 -18.06 2.22 14.79
CA GLU A 8 -17.34 0.95 14.63
C GLU A 8 -17.92 0.10 13.49
N PHE A 9 -17.03 -0.62 12.82
CA PHE A 9 -17.35 -1.49 11.70
C PHE A 9 -16.59 -2.81 11.79
N ASP A 10 -17.08 -3.81 11.06
CA ASP A 10 -16.45 -5.11 10.93
C ASP A 10 -15.47 -5.09 9.73
N ASP A 11 -14.26 -5.57 9.95
CA ASP A 11 -13.20 -5.58 8.93
C ASP A 11 -13.62 -6.37 7.67
N ASP A 12 -14.33 -7.48 7.82
CA ASP A 12 -14.84 -8.31 6.71
C ASP A 12 -15.90 -7.56 5.88
N VAL A 13 -16.75 -6.77 6.54
CA VAL A 13 -17.75 -5.94 5.85
C VAL A 13 -17.04 -4.87 5.04
N VAL A 14 -16.08 -4.16 5.64
CA VAL A 14 -15.31 -3.14 4.91
C VAL A 14 -14.56 -3.74 3.74
N ARG A 15 -13.94 -4.92 3.91
CA ARG A 15 -13.25 -5.61 2.83
C ARG A 15 -14.14 -5.83 1.61
N GLU A 16 -15.41 -6.20 1.79
CA GLU A 16 -16.38 -6.39 0.71
C GLU A 16 -16.94 -5.07 0.13
N LEU A 17 -16.80 -3.97 0.85
CA LEU A 17 -17.18 -2.63 0.40
C LEU A 17 -16.07 -1.92 -0.38
N LEU A 18 -14.80 -2.26 -0.16
CA LEU A 18 -13.68 -1.69 -0.91
C LEU A 18 -13.80 -1.96 -2.41
N GLY A 19 -13.42 -0.97 -3.23
CA GLY A 19 -13.52 -1.03 -4.69
C GLY A 19 -14.90 -0.73 -5.26
N LYS A 20 -15.95 -0.76 -4.42
CA LYS A 20 -17.28 -0.30 -4.80
C LYS A 20 -17.38 1.22 -4.64
N LYS A 21 -18.06 1.88 -5.58
CA LYS A 21 -18.34 3.31 -5.45
C LYS A 21 -19.22 3.54 -4.22
N LEU A 22 -18.86 4.51 -3.36
CA LEU A 22 -19.64 4.90 -2.18
C LEU A 22 -20.91 5.69 -2.55
N SER A 23 -21.77 5.08 -3.37
CA SER A 23 -22.98 5.69 -3.92
C SER A 23 -24.25 5.06 -3.37
N SER A 24 -25.36 5.79 -3.36
CA SER A 24 -26.65 5.25 -2.90
C SER A 24 -27.11 4.02 -3.69
N LYS A 25 -26.61 3.80 -4.92
CA LYS A 25 -26.96 2.64 -5.75
C LYS A 25 -26.41 1.33 -5.16
N ASN A 26 -25.20 1.37 -4.63
CA ASN A 26 -24.50 0.21 -4.05
C ASN A 26 -25.09 -0.24 -2.70
N ARG A 27 -25.99 0.54 -2.11
CA ARG A 27 -26.72 0.17 -0.89
C ARG A 27 -27.66 -1.03 -1.11
N LYS A 28 -28.07 -1.28 -2.35
CA LYS A 28 -28.95 -2.42 -2.71
C LYS A 28 -28.19 -3.75 -2.75
N ASP A 29 -26.89 -3.73 -2.95
CA ASP A 29 -26.05 -4.94 -3.04
C ASP A 29 -25.53 -5.38 -1.66
N LEU A 30 -26.06 -4.82 -0.58
CA LEU A 30 -25.64 -5.14 0.79
C LEU A 30 -26.20 -6.48 1.29
N ASP A 31 -27.19 -7.05 0.61
CA ASP A 31 -27.67 -8.41 0.87
C ASP A 31 -26.55 -9.43 0.60
N GLU A 32 -25.84 -9.31 -0.54
CA GLU A 32 -24.68 -10.16 -0.86
C GLU A 32 -23.55 -9.99 0.17
N VAL A 33 -23.31 -8.76 0.65
CA VAL A 33 -22.29 -8.50 1.69
C VAL A 33 -22.69 -9.15 3.02
N SER A 34 -23.98 -9.08 3.37
CA SER A 34 -24.53 -9.72 4.57
C SER A 34 -24.37 -11.23 4.51
N GLU A 35 -24.67 -11.85 3.36
CA GLU A 35 -24.50 -13.29 3.14
C GLU A 35 -23.03 -13.72 3.24
N LYS A 36 -22.12 -13.02 2.56
CA LYS A 36 -20.68 -13.36 2.56
C LYS A 36 -20.01 -13.24 3.93
N THR A 37 -20.39 -12.21 4.69
CA THR A 37 -19.74 -11.90 5.97
C THR A 37 -20.46 -12.53 7.16
N GLY A 38 -21.67 -13.06 6.95
CA GLY A 38 -22.56 -13.55 8.02
C GLY A 38 -23.06 -12.44 8.96
N LYS A 39 -22.80 -11.17 8.66
CA LYS A 39 -23.23 -10.03 9.50
C LYS A 39 -24.67 -9.66 9.15
N PRO A 40 -25.49 -9.22 10.13
CA PRO A 40 -26.86 -8.79 9.85
C PRO A 40 -26.91 -7.64 8.84
N LEU A 41 -27.81 -7.71 7.86
CA LEU A 41 -28.00 -6.69 6.83
C LEU A 41 -28.15 -5.26 7.40
N LYS A 42 -28.85 -5.13 8.54
CA LYS A 42 -28.99 -3.84 9.23
C LYS A 42 -27.65 -3.28 9.69
N SER A 43 -26.72 -4.13 10.13
CA SER A 43 -25.34 -3.76 10.48
C SER A 43 -24.56 -3.33 9.24
N CYS A 44 -24.60 -4.11 8.16
CA CYS A 44 -23.93 -3.77 6.90
C CYS A 44 -24.40 -2.41 6.33
N ARG A 45 -25.72 -2.15 6.37
CA ARG A 45 -26.31 -0.86 5.98
C ARG A 45 -25.79 0.30 6.82
N ARG A 46 -25.75 0.15 8.15
CA ARG A 46 -25.20 1.17 9.05
C ARG A 46 -23.74 1.47 8.73
N GLN A 47 -22.91 0.44 8.60
CA GLN A 47 -21.48 0.59 8.33
C GLN A 47 -21.23 1.29 6.99
N PHE A 48 -21.94 0.88 5.94
CA PHE A 48 -21.89 1.54 4.63
C PHE A 48 -22.31 3.02 4.71
N ASP A 49 -23.44 3.31 5.37
CA ASP A 49 -23.97 4.66 5.50
C ASP A 49 -22.98 5.56 6.29
N ASN A 50 -22.33 5.02 7.33
CA ASN A 50 -21.29 5.72 8.08
C ASN A 50 -20.05 6.00 7.23
N ILE A 51 -19.51 5.00 6.53
CA ILE A 51 -18.34 5.17 5.64
C ILE A 51 -18.62 6.24 4.58
N LYS A 52 -19.79 6.17 3.95
CA LYS A 52 -20.20 7.15 2.95
C LYS A 52 -20.32 8.55 3.54
N ARG A 53 -20.87 8.68 4.76
CA ARG A 53 -21.00 9.98 5.45
C ARG A 53 -19.63 10.56 5.78
N VAL A 54 -18.72 9.73 6.30
CA VAL A 54 -17.34 10.14 6.60
C VAL A 54 -16.62 10.58 5.34
N TYR A 55 -16.66 9.77 4.28
CA TYR A 55 -16.04 10.09 2.99
C TYR A 55 -16.51 11.44 2.44
N LYS A 56 -17.83 11.66 2.38
CA LYS A 56 -18.37 12.93 1.88
C LYS A 56 -17.97 14.13 2.70
N MET A 57 -17.95 14.00 4.03
CA MET A 57 -17.58 15.09 4.92
C MET A 57 -16.14 15.54 4.67
N VAL A 58 -15.20 14.59 4.57
CA VAL A 58 -13.77 14.93 4.46
C VAL A 58 -13.31 15.23 3.04
N GLU A 59 -14.05 14.80 2.01
CA GLU A 59 -13.78 15.19 0.62
C GLU A 59 -13.98 16.70 0.40
N GLU A 60 -14.79 17.36 1.23
CA GLU A 60 -15.10 18.79 1.15
C GLU A 60 -14.20 19.67 2.05
N ILE A 61 -13.33 19.07 2.87
CA ILE A 61 -12.51 19.81 3.85
C ILE A 61 -11.02 19.59 3.56
N PRO A 62 -10.24 20.66 3.35
CA PRO A 62 -8.79 20.55 3.22
C PRO A 62 -8.13 20.18 4.54
N GLY A 63 -6.87 19.76 4.47
CA GLY A 63 -6.04 19.38 5.60
C GLY A 63 -6.10 17.90 5.94
N SER A 64 -5.79 17.57 7.19
CA SER A 64 -5.61 16.18 7.56
C SER A 64 -6.93 15.42 7.64
N ILE A 65 -7.05 14.33 6.86
CA ILE A 65 -8.26 13.48 6.90
C ILE A 65 -8.50 12.97 8.32
N MET A 66 -7.44 12.57 9.02
CA MET A 66 -7.56 12.03 10.38
C MET A 66 -8.13 13.06 11.35
N GLU A 67 -7.60 14.29 11.34
CA GLU A 67 -8.09 15.36 12.22
C GLU A 67 -9.49 15.85 11.82
N ASN A 68 -9.79 15.88 10.52
CA ASN A 68 -11.12 16.19 10.01
C ASN A 68 -12.15 15.14 10.45
N ILE A 69 -11.80 13.84 10.46
CA ILE A 69 -12.66 12.77 10.95
C ILE A 69 -12.90 12.92 12.45
N LYS A 70 -11.84 13.11 13.23
CA LYS A 70 -11.92 13.22 14.69
C LYS A 70 -12.79 14.40 15.12
N SER A 71 -12.53 15.57 14.54
CA SER A 71 -13.27 16.80 14.87
C SER A 71 -14.73 16.76 14.43
N SER A 72 -15.04 16.12 13.29
CA SER A 72 -16.41 16.07 12.76
C SER A 72 -17.26 14.95 13.35
N PHE A 73 -16.65 13.82 13.74
CA PHE A 73 -17.36 12.61 14.16
C PHE A 73 -17.12 12.22 15.62
N TYR A 74 -16.19 12.86 16.32
CA TYR A 74 -15.88 12.64 17.74
C TYR A 74 -15.57 11.16 18.06
N VAL A 75 -14.81 10.53 17.16
CA VAL A 75 -14.33 9.15 17.29
C VAL A 75 -12.88 9.12 17.78
N SER A 76 -12.44 7.96 18.27
CA SER A 76 -11.05 7.76 18.70
C SER A 76 -10.05 7.90 17.55
N ASP A 77 -8.78 8.14 17.90
CA ASP A 77 -7.67 8.14 16.93
C ASP A 77 -7.58 6.82 16.15
N ASP A 78 -7.88 5.69 16.79
CA ASP A 78 -7.79 4.40 16.12
C ASP A 78 -8.87 4.24 15.05
N LEU A 79 -10.12 4.55 15.39
CA LEU A 79 -11.22 4.49 14.45
C LEU A 79 -11.07 5.54 13.33
N ALA A 80 -10.57 6.73 13.66
CA ALA A 80 -10.26 7.76 12.68
C ALA A 80 -9.21 7.30 11.67
N ARG A 81 -8.12 6.65 12.12
CA ARG A 81 -7.11 6.08 11.21
C ARG A 81 -7.70 5.03 10.28
N LYS A 82 -8.54 4.13 10.80
CA LYS A 82 -9.20 3.11 9.98
C LYS A 82 -10.09 3.76 8.90
N TYR A 83 -10.88 4.77 9.28
CA TYR A 83 -11.69 5.52 8.30
C TYR A 83 -10.82 6.29 7.30
N ALA A 84 -9.73 6.91 7.72
CA ALA A 84 -8.82 7.63 6.84
C ALA A 84 -8.26 6.71 5.75
N SER A 85 -7.88 5.47 6.09
CA SER A 85 -7.45 4.47 5.09
C SER A 85 -8.55 4.13 4.09
N ILE A 86 -9.81 3.98 4.53
CA ILE A 86 -10.95 3.72 3.62
C ILE A 86 -11.16 4.90 2.67
N VAL A 87 -11.13 6.12 3.21
CA VAL A 87 -11.28 7.36 2.43
C VAL A 87 -10.17 7.47 1.39
N PHE A 88 -8.92 7.27 1.81
CA PHE A 88 -7.76 7.32 0.92
C PHE A 88 -7.86 6.29 -0.22
N LEU A 89 -8.22 5.04 0.11
CA LEU A 89 -8.44 3.98 -0.89
C LEU A 89 -9.49 4.36 -1.92
N ALA A 90 -10.61 4.93 -1.46
CA ALA A 90 -11.71 5.35 -2.31
C ALA A 90 -11.37 6.59 -3.16
N ALA A 91 -10.65 7.56 -2.59
CA ALA A 91 -10.26 8.80 -3.27
C ALA A 91 -9.29 8.54 -4.43
N ILE A 92 -8.25 7.73 -4.18
CA ILE A 92 -7.27 7.32 -5.21
C ILE A 92 -7.89 6.33 -6.22
N ARG A 93 -8.95 5.62 -5.81
CA ARG A 93 -9.64 4.58 -6.59
C ARG A 93 -8.72 3.41 -6.93
N PHE A 94 -8.02 2.90 -5.92
CA PHE A 94 -7.23 1.68 -6.09
C PHE A 94 -8.12 0.50 -6.51
N GLU A 95 -7.59 -0.32 -7.41
CA GLU A 95 -8.17 -1.60 -7.78
C GLU A 95 -7.99 -2.60 -6.63
N THR A 96 -9.11 -3.03 -6.04
CA THR A 96 -9.16 -3.91 -4.87
C THR A 96 -10.02 -5.17 -5.12
N SER A 97 -10.63 -5.27 -6.31
CA SER A 97 -11.62 -6.30 -6.66
C SER A 97 -11.05 -7.44 -7.52
N LYS A 98 -9.80 -7.34 -7.98
CA LYS A 98 -9.15 -8.43 -8.73
C LYS A 98 -9.02 -9.68 -7.85
N LYS A 99 -9.32 -10.86 -8.42
CA LYS A 99 -9.26 -12.16 -7.72
C LYS A 99 -7.96 -12.41 -6.95
N LYS A 100 -6.82 -11.96 -7.48
CA LYS A 100 -5.50 -12.10 -6.84
C LYS A 100 -5.34 -11.32 -5.54
N LEU A 101 -6.25 -10.38 -5.26
CA LEU A 101 -6.30 -9.58 -4.04
C LEU A 101 -7.37 -10.07 -3.06
N ASN A 102 -8.06 -11.17 -3.36
CA ASN A 102 -9.12 -11.70 -2.49
C ASN A 102 -8.60 -12.12 -1.11
N THR A 103 -7.33 -12.50 -1.01
CA THR A 103 -6.68 -12.88 0.27
C THR A 103 -6.36 -11.69 1.16
N MET A 104 -6.45 -10.46 0.66
CA MET A 104 -6.17 -9.27 1.47
C MET A 104 -7.28 -9.02 2.48
N THR A 105 -6.93 -8.89 3.75
CA THR A 105 -7.82 -8.46 4.83
C THR A 105 -7.84 -6.93 4.95
N PHE A 106 -8.85 -6.34 5.60
CA PHE A 106 -8.87 -4.89 5.83
C PHE A 106 -7.67 -4.39 6.65
N PRO A 107 -7.21 -5.08 7.72
CA PRO A 107 -5.97 -4.71 8.40
C PRO A 107 -4.75 -4.65 7.47
N ALA A 108 -4.64 -5.58 6.52
CA ALA A 108 -3.59 -5.56 5.50
C ALA A 108 -3.69 -4.32 4.61
N TRP A 109 -4.89 -4.03 4.10
CA TRP A 109 -5.17 -2.82 3.32
C TRP A 109 -4.79 -1.55 4.08
N LYS A 110 -5.25 -1.43 5.33
CA LYS A 110 -4.97 -0.31 6.21
C LYS A 110 -3.47 -0.07 6.35
N ARG A 111 -2.71 -1.12 6.69
CA ARG A 111 -1.26 -1.00 6.91
C ARG A 111 -0.51 -0.53 5.66
N CYS A 112 -0.88 -1.04 4.49
CA CYS A 112 -0.31 -0.57 3.22
C CYS A 112 -0.68 0.90 2.95
N CYS A 113 -1.94 1.28 3.19
CA CYS A 113 -2.40 2.65 2.97
C CYS A 113 -1.70 3.64 3.89
N GLU A 114 -1.55 3.31 5.16
CA GLU A 114 -0.82 4.16 6.11
C GLU A 114 0.63 4.38 5.67
N ALA A 115 1.32 3.34 5.16
CA ALA A 115 2.66 3.51 4.61
C ALA A 115 2.67 4.48 3.42
N ILE A 116 1.73 4.33 2.47
CA ILE A 116 1.60 5.21 1.31
C ILE A 116 1.30 6.64 1.73
N MET A 117 0.32 6.85 2.61
CA MET A 117 -0.07 8.18 3.11
C MET A 117 1.09 8.88 3.83
N VAL A 118 1.94 8.16 4.56
CA VAL A 118 3.06 8.79 5.27
C VAL A 118 4.20 9.20 4.34
N GLN A 119 4.38 8.50 3.22
CA GLN A 119 5.60 8.61 2.40
C GLN A 119 5.38 9.22 1.02
N TRP A 120 4.20 9.01 0.42
CA TRP A 120 3.91 9.31 -0.99
C TRP A 120 2.85 10.38 -1.19
N THR A 121 2.30 10.97 -0.13
CA THR A 121 1.48 12.19 -0.20
C THR A 121 2.33 13.39 0.24
N TYR A 122 1.92 14.61 -0.13
CA TYR A 122 2.64 15.79 0.32
C TYR A 122 2.65 15.89 1.85
N LYS A 123 3.69 16.49 2.42
CA LYS A 123 3.76 16.77 3.87
C LYS A 123 3.42 18.22 4.20
N LEU A 124 2.93 18.96 3.21
CA LEU A 124 2.71 20.40 3.31
C LEU A 124 1.47 20.69 4.16
N THR A 125 1.59 21.63 5.10
CA THR A 125 0.46 22.18 5.85
C THR A 125 0.01 23.48 5.19
N GLY A 126 -1.21 23.53 4.67
CA GLY A 126 -1.77 24.73 4.05
C GLY A 126 -3.27 24.57 3.74
N PRO A 127 -4.00 25.67 3.53
CA PRO A 127 -5.45 25.66 3.36
C PRO A 127 -5.95 24.99 2.06
N GLU A 128 -5.06 24.64 1.14
CA GLU A 128 -5.39 23.99 -0.15
C GLU A 128 -4.87 22.54 -0.24
N TYR A 129 -4.29 22.02 0.83
CA TYR A 129 -3.71 20.67 0.84
C TYR A 129 -4.77 19.62 1.16
N TYR A 130 -4.75 18.48 0.46
CA TYR A 130 -5.59 17.32 0.76
C TYR A 130 -4.72 16.08 0.99
N ASP A 131 -4.86 15.43 2.15
CA ASP A 131 -4.22 14.13 2.47
C ASP A 131 -4.62 13.00 1.48
N THR A 132 -5.57 13.25 0.59
CA THR A 132 -5.98 12.33 -0.48
C THR A 132 -5.18 12.48 -1.77
N GLU A 133 -4.19 13.38 -1.83
CA GLU A 133 -3.39 13.61 -3.03
C GLU A 133 -1.97 13.06 -2.92
N MET A 134 -1.57 12.32 -3.95
CA MET A 134 -0.19 11.85 -4.09
C MET A 134 0.75 13.01 -4.44
N ASP A 135 1.98 12.91 -3.95
CA ASP A 135 3.09 13.78 -4.33
C ASP A 135 3.49 13.49 -5.79
N LYS A 136 3.03 14.32 -6.72
CA LYS A 136 3.21 14.08 -8.16
C LYS A 136 4.66 14.30 -8.59
N GLU A 137 5.39 15.18 -7.90
CA GLU A 137 6.80 15.45 -8.18
C GLU A 137 7.63 14.22 -7.81
N PHE A 138 7.45 13.71 -6.60
CA PHE A 138 8.06 12.45 -6.16
C PHE A 138 7.77 11.30 -7.15
N LEU A 139 6.51 11.12 -7.56
CA LEU A 139 6.16 10.03 -8.48
C LEU A 139 6.81 10.18 -9.88
N LEU A 140 7.10 11.40 -10.33
CA LEU A 140 7.83 11.65 -11.57
C LEU A 140 9.31 11.33 -11.41
N GLU A 141 9.92 11.72 -10.27
CA GLU A 141 11.32 11.45 -9.93
C GLU A 141 11.64 9.95 -9.85
N LEU A 142 10.66 9.09 -9.51
CA LEU A 142 10.84 7.63 -9.49
C LEU A 142 11.34 7.04 -10.83
N ARG A 143 11.16 7.76 -11.94
CA ARG A 143 11.67 7.36 -13.25
C ARG A 143 13.20 7.32 -13.31
N GLU A 144 13.86 8.17 -12.53
CA GLU A 144 15.32 8.28 -12.50
C GLU A 144 15.95 7.04 -11.85
N LEU A 145 15.21 6.28 -11.04
CA LEU A 145 15.64 5.00 -10.46
C LEU A 145 15.96 3.92 -11.51
N LYS A 146 15.60 4.13 -12.79
CA LYS A 146 16.01 3.25 -13.89
C LYS A 146 17.53 3.09 -14.00
N VAL A 147 18.32 4.06 -13.54
CA VAL A 147 19.79 3.94 -13.49
C VAL A 147 20.26 2.71 -12.70
N LEU A 148 19.46 2.21 -11.76
CA LEU A 148 19.76 1.00 -11.00
C LEU A 148 19.77 -0.27 -11.86
N LEU A 149 19.08 -0.27 -13.01
CA LEU A 149 19.13 -1.38 -13.96
C LEU A 149 20.54 -1.57 -14.55
N ASP A 150 21.29 -0.48 -14.74
CA ASP A 150 22.65 -0.51 -15.26
C ASP A 150 23.67 -0.95 -14.19
N ARG A 151 23.27 -0.91 -12.91
CA ARG A 151 24.07 -1.33 -11.74
C ARG A 151 23.57 -2.64 -11.12
N GLU A 152 22.71 -3.38 -11.81
CA GLU A 152 22.07 -4.61 -11.31
C GLU A 152 23.09 -5.64 -10.79
N LYS A 153 24.21 -5.84 -11.51
CA LYS A 153 25.22 -6.83 -11.12
C LYS A 153 25.92 -6.48 -9.81
N GLU A 154 26.26 -5.22 -9.61
CA GLU A 154 26.90 -4.73 -8.39
C GLU A 154 25.92 -4.81 -7.22
N HIS A 155 24.67 -4.37 -7.44
CA HIS A 155 23.60 -4.48 -6.45
C HIS A 155 23.37 -5.93 -6.04
N LYS A 156 23.30 -6.85 -7.01
CA LYS A 156 23.17 -8.28 -6.78
C LYS A 156 24.28 -8.81 -5.88
N GLN A 157 25.53 -8.45 -6.16
CA GLN A 157 26.68 -8.89 -5.36
C GLN A 157 26.54 -8.47 -3.89
N LEU A 158 26.22 -7.19 -3.65
CA LEU A 158 26.02 -6.67 -2.30
C LEU A 158 24.85 -7.36 -1.57
N VAL A 159 23.72 -7.54 -2.26
CA VAL A 159 22.54 -8.19 -1.68
C VAL A 159 22.81 -9.67 -1.38
N CYS A 160 23.43 -10.41 -2.30
CA CYS A 160 23.77 -11.81 -2.08
C CYS A 160 24.76 -11.97 -0.92
N ILE A 161 25.80 -11.15 -0.82
CA ILE A 161 26.75 -11.19 0.32
C ILE A 161 26.00 -10.96 1.64
N THR A 162 25.12 -9.97 1.67
CA THR A 162 24.33 -9.61 2.86
C THR A 162 23.37 -10.72 3.29
N LEU A 163 22.71 -11.38 2.33
CA LEU A 163 21.68 -12.38 2.61
C LEU A 163 22.19 -13.81 2.76
N LYS A 164 23.42 -14.12 2.31
CA LYS A 164 24.02 -15.44 2.44
C LYS A 164 23.99 -16.01 3.87
N PRO A 165 24.29 -15.26 4.95
CA PRO A 165 24.19 -15.78 6.31
C PRO A 165 22.76 -15.87 6.84
N MET A 166 21.78 -15.25 6.18
CA MET A 166 20.38 -15.15 6.65
C MET A 166 19.46 -16.16 5.98
N LEU A 167 19.74 -16.52 4.73
CA LEU A 167 18.89 -17.39 3.92
C LEU A 167 19.37 -18.84 3.92
N LEU A 168 18.41 -19.76 3.85
CA LEU A 168 18.70 -21.15 3.54
C LEU A 168 19.27 -21.28 2.12
N GLN A 169 20.12 -22.29 1.91
CA GLN A 169 20.81 -22.53 0.64
C GLN A 169 19.87 -22.53 -0.57
N LYS A 170 18.67 -23.12 -0.43
CA LYS A 170 17.66 -23.17 -1.50
C LYS A 170 17.17 -21.77 -1.88
N SER A 171 16.75 -20.95 -0.90
CA SER A 171 16.28 -19.59 -1.12
C SER A 171 17.39 -18.68 -1.64
N TYR A 172 18.63 -18.88 -1.19
CA TYR A 172 19.79 -18.16 -1.71
C TYR A 172 20.07 -18.45 -3.18
N LEU A 173 20.05 -19.72 -3.61
CA LEU A 173 20.25 -20.08 -5.02
C LEU A 173 19.13 -19.54 -5.92
N GLU A 174 17.90 -19.54 -5.41
CA GLU A 174 16.74 -18.95 -6.09
C GLU A 174 16.91 -17.45 -6.28
N LEU A 175 17.26 -16.73 -5.20
CA LEU A 175 17.59 -15.30 -5.22
C LEU A 175 18.65 -15.00 -6.28
N ASP A 176 19.77 -15.73 -6.26
CA ASP A 176 20.86 -15.51 -7.20
C ASP A 176 20.43 -15.73 -8.65
N ALA A 177 19.59 -16.74 -8.91
CA ALA A 177 19.09 -17.02 -10.25
C ALA A 177 18.07 -15.98 -10.77
N ASN A 178 17.26 -15.40 -9.88
CA ASN A 178 16.13 -14.55 -10.26
C ASN A 178 16.29 -13.06 -9.93
N PHE A 179 17.41 -12.63 -9.34
CA PHE A 179 17.65 -11.23 -8.92
C PHE A 179 17.32 -10.20 -10.01
N ARG A 180 17.77 -10.42 -11.25
CA ARG A 180 17.47 -9.52 -12.37
C ARG A 180 15.97 -9.37 -12.62
N LYS A 181 15.19 -10.45 -12.49
CA LYS A 181 13.73 -10.40 -12.68
C LYS A 181 13.07 -9.59 -11.57
N TYR A 182 13.51 -9.78 -10.33
CA TYR A 182 13.02 -9.01 -9.18
C TYR A 182 13.31 -7.52 -9.36
N THR A 183 14.57 -7.18 -9.65
CA THR A 183 14.99 -5.79 -9.90
C THR A 183 14.24 -5.18 -11.08
N GLY A 184 14.13 -5.91 -12.20
CA GLY A 184 13.38 -5.44 -13.36
C GLY A 184 11.92 -5.12 -13.03
N ALA A 185 11.24 -5.98 -12.27
CA ALA A 185 9.85 -5.77 -11.91
C ALA A 185 9.65 -4.60 -10.92
N ILE A 186 10.50 -4.50 -9.88
CA ILE A 186 10.42 -3.44 -8.87
C ILE A 186 10.74 -2.06 -9.48
N ILE A 187 11.78 -1.96 -10.31
CA ILE A 187 12.15 -0.70 -10.95
C ILE A 187 11.16 -0.31 -12.06
N THR A 188 10.60 -1.28 -12.78
CA THR A 188 9.52 -1.01 -13.76
C THR A 188 8.28 -0.46 -13.08
N LEU A 189 7.91 -1.00 -11.91
CA LEU A 189 6.84 -0.44 -11.09
C LEU A 189 7.12 1.03 -10.78
N ALA A 190 8.27 1.35 -10.15
CA ALA A 190 8.65 2.72 -9.80
C ALA A 190 8.51 3.68 -10.99
N ALA A 191 9.07 3.29 -12.14
CA ALA A 191 9.09 4.09 -13.35
C ALA A 191 7.71 4.40 -13.96
N THR A 192 6.65 3.70 -13.54
CA THR A 192 5.30 3.86 -14.11
C THR A 192 4.32 4.54 -13.16
N LEU A 193 4.64 4.71 -11.87
CA LEU A 193 3.69 5.19 -10.87
C LEU A 193 3.17 6.62 -11.10
N HIS A 194 3.88 7.47 -11.83
CA HIS A 194 3.36 8.78 -12.26
C HIS A 194 2.10 8.68 -13.13
N ARG A 195 1.82 7.52 -13.74
CA ARG A 195 0.65 7.30 -14.60
C ARG A 195 -0.54 6.91 -13.74
N SER A 196 -1.64 7.66 -13.86
CA SER A 196 -2.86 7.43 -13.08
C SER A 196 -3.40 5.99 -13.17
N ARG A 197 -3.30 5.35 -14.35
CA ARG A 197 -3.73 3.95 -14.51
C ARG A 197 -2.87 2.99 -13.69
N ASP A 198 -1.56 3.18 -13.71
CA ASP A 198 -0.62 2.27 -13.06
C ASP A 198 -0.67 2.49 -11.54
N MET A 199 -0.83 3.74 -11.08
CA MET A 199 -1.13 4.04 -9.67
C MET A 199 -2.41 3.37 -9.17
N LYS A 200 -3.52 3.43 -9.92
CA LYS A 200 -4.76 2.72 -9.56
C LYS A 200 -4.57 1.20 -9.45
N ASN A 201 -3.65 0.63 -10.23
CA ASN A 201 -3.35 -0.80 -10.21
C ASN A 201 -2.17 -1.18 -9.30
N LEU A 202 -1.67 -0.27 -8.45
CA LEU A 202 -0.49 -0.49 -7.60
C LEU A 202 -0.49 -1.85 -6.90
N PHE A 203 -1.59 -2.20 -6.22
CA PHE A 203 -1.71 -3.46 -5.50
C PHE A 203 -1.79 -4.69 -6.42
N VAL A 204 -2.34 -4.54 -7.62
CA VAL A 204 -2.33 -5.61 -8.63
C VAL A 204 -0.90 -5.87 -9.09
N GLU A 205 -0.10 -4.82 -9.30
CA GLU A 205 1.31 -4.91 -9.64
C GLU A 205 2.15 -5.49 -8.50
N PHE A 206 1.89 -5.10 -7.25
CA PHE A 206 2.50 -5.75 -6.08
C PHE A 206 2.22 -7.25 -6.06
N SER A 207 0.98 -7.67 -6.30
CA SER A 207 0.66 -9.09 -6.35
C SER A 207 1.39 -9.81 -7.49
N LEU A 208 1.61 -9.18 -8.64
CA LEU A 208 2.38 -9.77 -9.75
C LEU A 208 3.86 -9.94 -9.40
N ILE A 209 4.45 -8.97 -8.70
CA ILE A 209 5.83 -9.06 -8.21
C ILE A 209 5.94 -10.19 -7.18
N LEU A 210 5.00 -10.29 -6.24
CA LEU A 210 4.98 -11.36 -5.23
C LEU A 210 4.83 -12.76 -5.82
N ASP A 211 4.15 -12.91 -6.96
CA ASP A 211 4.06 -14.19 -7.64
C ASP A 211 5.46 -14.73 -8.04
N LEU A 212 6.43 -13.84 -8.32
CA LEU A 212 7.81 -14.24 -8.58
C LEU A 212 8.43 -14.91 -7.34
N PHE A 213 8.24 -14.33 -6.15
CA PHE A 213 8.77 -14.87 -4.88
C PHE A 213 8.03 -16.13 -4.41
N ARG A 214 6.74 -16.28 -4.74
CA ARG A 214 5.97 -17.50 -4.43
C ARG A 214 6.52 -18.73 -5.15
N THR A 215 7.10 -18.56 -6.34
CA THR A 215 7.74 -19.69 -7.04
C THR A 215 9.01 -20.20 -6.33
N GLY A 216 9.59 -19.40 -5.43
CA GLY A 216 10.81 -19.74 -4.69
C GLY A 216 10.63 -20.37 -3.30
N ASN A 217 9.39 -20.62 -2.86
CA ASN A 217 9.07 -21.09 -1.50
C ASN A 217 9.64 -20.22 -0.37
N TRP A 218 9.64 -18.90 -0.55
CA TRP A 218 10.09 -17.95 0.46
C TRP A 218 9.16 -17.95 1.68
N THR A 219 9.72 -17.73 2.87
CA THR A 219 8.91 -17.38 4.04
C THR A 219 8.68 -15.86 4.07
N SER A 220 7.68 -15.41 4.85
CA SER A 220 7.49 -13.97 5.10
C SER A 220 8.72 -13.32 5.73
N HIS A 221 9.47 -14.08 6.55
CA HIS A 221 10.72 -13.62 7.13
C HIS A 221 11.80 -13.43 6.05
N ASP A 222 11.99 -14.41 5.16
CA ASP A 222 12.95 -14.32 4.06
C ASP A 222 12.65 -13.10 3.17
N LEU A 223 11.36 -12.88 2.85
CA LEU A 223 10.94 -11.76 2.03
C LEU A 223 11.23 -10.41 2.71
N GLN A 224 11.00 -10.31 4.02
CA GLN A 224 11.35 -9.14 4.80
C GLN A 224 12.86 -8.89 4.78
N GLN A 225 13.68 -9.92 4.97
CA GLN A 225 15.15 -9.79 4.89
C GLN A 225 15.59 -9.35 3.50
N PHE A 226 14.99 -9.90 2.45
CA PHE A 226 15.27 -9.48 1.08
C PHE A 226 14.98 -8.00 0.86
N PHE A 227 13.78 -7.51 1.19
CA PHE A 227 13.47 -6.08 0.96
C PHE A 227 14.35 -5.15 1.81
N ASN A 228 14.70 -5.55 3.02
CA ASN A 228 15.64 -4.79 3.87
C ASN A 228 17.03 -4.70 3.20
N ALA A 229 17.60 -5.84 2.80
CA ALA A 229 18.92 -5.89 2.17
C ALA A 229 18.92 -5.23 0.79
N TYR A 230 17.87 -5.45 -0.01
CA TYR A 230 17.69 -4.88 -1.34
C TYR A 230 17.65 -3.35 -1.27
N SER A 231 16.90 -2.80 -0.31
CA SER A 231 16.83 -1.36 -0.07
C SER A 231 18.17 -0.79 0.40
N SER A 232 18.81 -1.39 1.42
CA SER A 232 20.04 -0.85 2.00
C SER A 232 21.23 -0.96 1.04
N CYS A 233 21.41 -2.09 0.37
CA CYS A 233 22.55 -2.32 -0.53
C CYS A 233 22.51 -1.40 -1.75
N ALA A 234 21.33 -1.00 -2.23
CA ALA A 234 21.23 -0.02 -3.31
C ALA A 234 21.79 1.35 -2.88
N GLY A 235 21.60 1.74 -1.62
CA GLY A 235 22.11 3.00 -1.07
C GLY A 235 23.64 3.09 -0.98
N GLU A 236 24.33 1.95 -1.11
CA GLU A 236 25.80 1.86 -1.15
C GLU A 236 26.37 1.99 -2.57
N LEU A 237 25.53 1.88 -3.60
CA LEU A 237 25.95 2.04 -5.00
C LEU A 237 26.33 3.50 -5.26
N ASP A 238 27.40 3.72 -6.03
CA ASP A 238 27.90 5.06 -6.35
C ASP A 238 26.82 5.99 -6.92
N VAL A 239 25.91 5.45 -7.73
CA VAL A 239 24.83 6.22 -8.36
C VAL A 239 23.83 6.80 -7.37
N LEU A 240 23.58 6.13 -6.23
CA LEU A 240 22.73 6.67 -5.16
C LEU A 240 23.57 7.39 -4.10
N ARG A 241 24.74 6.87 -3.77
CA ARG A 241 25.62 7.46 -2.75
C ARG A 241 26.03 8.89 -3.09
N ASN A 242 26.24 9.17 -4.38
CA ASN A 242 26.68 10.48 -4.85
C ASN A 242 25.51 11.42 -5.20
N ASP A 243 24.26 10.95 -5.18
CA ASP A 243 23.06 11.74 -5.46
C ASP A 243 22.07 11.60 -4.29
N SER A 244 22.12 12.58 -3.37
CA SER A 244 21.27 12.59 -2.18
C SER A 244 19.78 12.68 -2.49
N GLY A 245 19.41 13.33 -3.60
CA GLY A 245 18.02 13.43 -4.06
C GLY A 245 17.51 12.07 -4.52
N LEU A 246 18.28 11.39 -5.39
CA LEU A 246 17.93 10.07 -5.88
C LEU A 246 17.94 9.01 -4.78
N LYS A 247 18.87 9.10 -3.82
CA LYS A 247 18.90 8.25 -2.63
C LYS A 247 17.65 8.44 -1.76
N SER A 248 17.27 9.67 -1.46
CA SER A 248 16.04 9.97 -0.71
C SER A 248 14.80 9.45 -1.46
N CYS A 249 14.75 9.60 -2.78
CA CYS A 249 13.69 9.07 -3.63
C CYS A 249 13.59 7.54 -3.54
N TRP A 250 14.73 6.85 -3.61
CA TRP A 250 14.83 5.39 -3.42
C TRP A 250 14.34 4.94 -2.04
N GLU A 251 14.81 5.58 -0.97
CA GLU A 251 14.44 5.25 0.41
C GLU A 251 12.94 5.44 0.65
N LYS A 252 12.36 6.55 0.18
CA LYS A 252 10.92 6.80 0.23
C LYS A 252 10.13 5.72 -0.53
N PHE A 253 10.56 5.37 -1.74
CA PHE A 253 9.92 4.30 -2.52
C PHE A 253 9.95 2.96 -1.79
N MET A 254 11.15 2.53 -1.35
CA MET A 254 11.34 1.23 -0.72
C MET A 254 10.69 1.12 0.66
N SER A 255 10.54 2.23 1.39
CA SER A 255 9.82 2.24 2.68
C SER A 255 8.36 1.81 2.56
N VAL A 256 7.71 2.10 1.42
CA VAL A 256 6.34 1.67 1.12
C VAL A 256 6.32 0.30 0.48
N VAL A 257 7.18 0.06 -0.53
CA VAL A 257 7.23 -1.21 -1.24
C VAL A 257 7.55 -2.36 -0.28
N GLY A 258 8.57 -2.23 0.57
CA GLY A 258 8.94 -3.26 1.53
C GLY A 258 7.79 -3.61 2.48
N VAL A 259 7.13 -2.59 3.06
CA VAL A 259 5.97 -2.80 3.95
C VAL A 259 4.82 -3.48 3.21
N CYS A 260 4.42 -2.95 2.06
CA CYS A 260 3.28 -3.46 1.31
C CYS A 260 3.53 -4.90 0.85
N MET A 261 4.71 -5.19 0.32
CA MET A 261 5.06 -6.53 -0.19
C MET A 261 5.02 -7.58 0.92
N VAL A 262 5.59 -7.28 2.09
CA VAL A 262 5.60 -8.22 3.23
C VAL A 262 4.18 -8.44 3.76
N VAL A 263 3.39 -7.37 3.91
CA VAL A 263 1.99 -7.46 4.36
C VAL A 263 1.14 -8.26 3.37
N MET A 264 1.30 -8.04 2.08
CA MET A 264 0.53 -8.72 1.04
C MET A 264 0.96 -10.17 0.80
N TYR A 265 2.22 -10.52 1.13
CA TYR A 265 2.72 -11.88 0.96
C TYR A 265 2.04 -12.86 1.92
N SER A 266 1.82 -12.43 3.16
CA SER A 266 1.12 -13.17 4.20
C SER A 266 0.20 -12.23 4.97
N PRO A 267 -0.98 -11.89 4.41
CA PRO A 267 -1.94 -11.03 5.06
C PRO A 267 -2.30 -11.56 6.47
N PRO A 268 -2.33 -10.71 7.50
CA PRO A 268 -2.76 -11.08 8.84
C PRO A 268 -4.25 -11.42 8.90
#